data_AF-A0A087UW56-F1
#
_entry.id   AF-A0A087UW56-F1
#
_cell.length_a   1.000
_cell.length_b   1.000
_cell.length_c   1.000
_cell.angle_alpha   90.00
_cell.angle_beta   90.00
_cell.angle_gamma   90.00
#
_symmetry.space_group_name_H-M   'P 1'
#
loop_
_entity.id
_entity.type
_entity.pdbx_description
1 polymer ?
#
loop_
_entity_poly.entity_id
_entity_poly.type
_entity_poly.pdbx_seq_one_letter_code
_entity_poly.pdbx_strand_id
1 'polypeptide(L)'
;MLHLKRNKCSRLIKYPRKHCRIFKPREKCTDASFVCYPVEFLYAKIRKMALNQAAKELLSVMKNEDYEKLVDLASKNKSKKIPYTFKDAIKNLSGSEIDKMWSMLNKMVEKKAEVLLDGNKDTSNTSLDNKTCTELNQVLHAAIDLASVVFEESMPASQDLLQMVVFLNGILFEIPSSIENLRNSIAHLCEKMYHLNYVVNLNQYLIHNIVIYLLKRTLNRKAIKTDVKRIYAMRSAIPKILEMSEINPKLVWELLKKCATSPLYLSMLEGQKIIALALSTDVKYVATMHEAIKQKLLSGSVEQGVTYGKIYYEAYTHSVKTNNETLKNELEMICLQDIILTAIQSRDKKIVLVLQKMLGQFHYQKKEVYISKMLYFLYQPILWR
;
A
#
# COMPACT_ATOMS: atom_id res chain seq x y z
N MET A 1 -32.09 -47.41 13.84
CA MET A 1 -31.57 -48.73 14.26
C MET A 1 -30.05 -48.68 14.25
N LEU A 2 -29.47 -48.45 15.43
CA LEU A 2 -28.03 -48.48 15.70
C LEU A 2 -27.66 -49.91 16.07
N HIS A 3 -26.62 -50.49 15.45
CA HIS A 3 -25.69 -51.36 16.17
C HIS A 3 -24.44 -51.79 15.37
N LEU A 4 -23.29 -51.66 16.06
CA LEU A 4 -22.20 -52.64 16.23
C LEU A 4 -20.86 -52.48 15.48
N LYS A 5 -19.83 -52.32 16.34
CA LYS A 5 -18.50 -53.00 16.38
C LYS A 5 -17.47 -52.62 15.31
N ARG A 6 -16.15 -52.65 15.54
CA ARG A 6 -15.20 -52.56 16.68
C ARG A 6 -13.82 -52.80 16.02
N ASN A 7 -12.75 -52.13 16.50
CA ASN A 7 -11.32 -52.51 16.38
C ASN A 7 -10.65 -52.31 15.00
N LYS A 8 -9.36 -51.96 14.82
CA LYS A 8 -8.15 -52.04 15.68
C LYS A 8 -6.96 -51.25 15.04
N CYS A 9 -6.26 -50.46 15.88
CA CYS A 9 -4.79 -50.47 16.11
C CYS A 9 -3.75 -50.17 15.00
N SER A 10 -2.91 -49.15 15.26
CA SER A 10 -1.42 -49.21 15.40
C SER A 10 -0.90 -47.80 15.75
N ARG A 11 -0.43 -47.49 16.98
CA ARG A 11 0.93 -47.70 17.58
C ARG A 11 2.06 -47.13 16.70
N LEU A 12 3.08 -46.40 17.14
CA LEU A 12 3.63 -45.87 18.42
C LEU A 12 4.84 -44.98 17.95
N ILE A 13 5.36 -43.99 18.69
CA ILE A 13 6.60 -44.09 19.49
C ILE A 13 6.83 -42.67 20.12
N LYS A 14 6.65 -42.49 21.45
CA LYS A 14 7.65 -42.34 22.57
C LYS A 14 8.36 -40.96 22.61
N TYR A 15 8.59 -40.21 23.69
CA TYR A 15 8.42 -40.16 25.18
C TYR A 15 9.02 -38.78 25.63
N PRO A 16 9.14 -38.33 26.92
CA PRO A 16 8.49 -38.73 28.17
C PRO A 16 7.95 -37.57 29.06
N ARG A 17 6.99 -37.92 29.92
CA ARG A 17 6.67 -37.20 31.18
C ARG A 17 7.63 -37.63 32.29
N LYS A 18 8.02 -36.70 33.17
CA LYS A 18 8.40 -37.02 34.56
C LYS A 18 7.72 -36.07 35.56
N HIS A 19 6.96 -36.70 36.45
CA HIS A 19 6.61 -36.37 37.83
C HIS A 19 5.90 -35.04 38.17
N CYS A 20 4.59 -35.15 38.41
CA CYS A 20 3.97 -34.55 39.60
C CYS A 20 3.23 -35.64 40.36
N ARG A 21 3.64 -35.87 41.62
CA ARG A 21 3.04 -36.84 42.54
C ARG A 21 1.71 -36.29 43.03
N ILE A 22 0.71 -37.17 43.00
CA ILE A 22 -0.59 -37.01 43.64
C ILE A 22 -0.39 -37.16 45.15
N PHE A 23 -0.74 -36.13 45.93
CA PHE A 23 -1.00 -36.28 47.37
C PHE A 23 -2.51 -36.12 47.60
N LYS A 24 -3.13 -37.14 48.19
CA LYS A 24 -4.52 -37.13 48.66
C LYS A 24 -4.64 -36.26 49.91
N PRO A 25 -5.79 -35.58 50.15
CA PRO A 25 -6.03 -34.94 51.44
C PRO A 25 -6.70 -35.93 52.41
N ARG A 26 -6.14 -36.08 53.60
CA ARG A 26 -6.87 -36.48 54.81
C ARG A 26 -6.44 -35.59 55.96
N GLU A 27 -7.47 -35.21 56.71
CA GLU A 27 -7.47 -34.77 58.11
C GLU A 27 -7.15 -33.29 58.42
N LYS A 28 -8.24 -32.63 58.82
CA LYS A 28 -8.41 -31.49 59.73
C LYS A 28 -7.13 -30.85 60.29
N CYS A 29 -6.88 -29.61 59.88
CA CYS A 29 -6.24 -28.59 60.70
C CYS A 29 -7.18 -27.38 60.74
N THR A 30 -7.82 -27.20 61.89
CA THR A 30 -8.40 -25.92 62.31
C THR A 30 -7.27 -25.08 62.87
N ASP A 31 -6.79 -24.09 62.11
CA ASP A 31 -6.37 -22.76 62.59
C ASP A 31 -5.59 -21.98 61.53
N ALA A 32 -5.77 -20.65 61.59
CA ALA A 32 -5.00 -19.59 60.93
C ALA A 32 -5.05 -19.49 59.39
N SER A 33 -5.98 -18.64 58.92
CA SER A 33 -5.71 -17.57 57.94
C SER A 33 -4.53 -17.77 56.98
N PHE A 34 -4.70 -18.60 55.95
CA PHE A 34 -3.95 -18.46 54.71
C PHE A 34 -4.95 -18.21 53.58
N VAL A 35 -5.18 -16.94 53.29
CA VAL A 35 -5.80 -16.52 52.03
C VAL A 35 -4.78 -16.87 50.94
N CYS A 36 -4.94 -18.04 50.33
CA CYS A 36 -4.31 -18.35 49.06
C CYS A 36 -4.85 -17.35 48.03
N TYR A 37 -4.21 -16.18 47.91
CA TYR A 37 -4.42 -15.33 46.75
C TYR A 37 -4.09 -16.17 45.52
N PRO A 38 -5.03 -16.35 44.58
CA PRO A 38 -4.74 -17.15 43.41
C PRO A 38 -3.54 -16.53 42.69
N VAL A 39 -2.53 -17.35 42.39
CA VAL A 39 -1.26 -16.94 41.74
C VAL A 39 -1.53 -16.10 40.49
N GLU A 40 -2.65 -16.35 39.81
CA GLU A 40 -3.17 -15.58 38.68
C GLU A 40 -3.42 -14.09 39.00
N PHE A 41 -3.87 -13.77 40.22
CA PHE A 41 -4.15 -12.39 40.67
C PHE A 41 -2.84 -11.59 40.90
N LEU A 42 -1.82 -12.24 41.46
CA LEU A 42 -0.49 -11.67 41.63
C LEU A 42 0.19 -11.45 40.27
N TYR A 43 0.11 -12.43 39.36
CA TYR A 43 0.62 -12.29 37.99
C TYR A 43 -0.07 -11.15 37.23
N ALA A 44 -1.40 -11.04 37.33
CA ALA A 44 -2.15 -9.95 36.70
C ALA A 44 -1.74 -8.57 37.26
N LYS A 45 -1.54 -8.46 38.58
CA LYS A 45 -1.11 -7.23 39.24
C LYS A 45 0.30 -6.81 38.83
N ILE A 46 1.26 -7.75 38.85
CA ILE A 46 2.64 -7.50 38.41
C ILE A 46 2.67 -7.07 36.95
N ARG A 47 1.91 -7.75 36.09
CA ARG A 47 1.80 -7.39 34.66
C ARG A 47 1.23 -5.98 34.48
N LYS A 48 0.16 -5.63 35.19
CA LYS A 48 -0.43 -4.28 35.13
C LYS A 48 0.53 -3.20 35.61
N MET A 49 1.31 -3.47 36.66
CA MET A 49 2.35 -2.53 37.13
C MET A 49 3.46 -2.34 36.11
N ALA A 50 3.92 -3.42 35.46
CA ALA A 50 4.92 -3.35 34.40
C ALA A 50 4.41 -2.55 33.18
N LEU A 51 3.15 -2.72 32.80
CA LEU A 51 2.53 -1.97 31.70
C LEU A 51 2.35 -0.48 32.02
N ASN A 52 1.99 -0.14 33.25
CA ASN A 52 1.93 1.26 33.67
C ASN A 52 3.33 1.90 33.70
N GLN A 53 4.35 1.15 34.06
CA GLN A 53 5.74 1.62 34.03
C GLN A 53 6.19 1.89 32.59
N ALA A 54 5.85 0.99 31.66
CA ALA A 54 6.11 1.13 30.24
C ALA A 54 5.48 2.40 29.64
N ALA A 55 4.22 2.66 29.99
CA ALA A 55 3.49 3.84 29.54
C ALA A 55 4.15 5.14 30.06
N LYS A 56 4.58 5.15 31.32
CA LYS A 56 5.32 6.28 31.91
C LYS A 56 6.71 6.47 31.30
N GLU A 57 7.40 5.37 30.96
CA GLU A 57 8.69 5.42 30.29
C GLU A 57 8.58 6.04 28.90
N LEU A 58 7.56 5.68 28.11
CA LEU A 58 7.31 6.32 26.81
C LEU A 58 7.10 7.83 26.95
N LEU A 59 6.27 8.25 27.90
CA LEU A 59 6.02 9.67 28.15
C LEU A 59 7.28 10.42 28.61
N SER A 60 8.12 9.80 29.45
CA SER A 60 9.34 10.44 29.95
C SER A 60 10.41 10.58 28.87
N VAL A 61 10.54 9.58 27.99
CA VAL A 61 11.44 9.62 26.82
C VAL A 61 11.07 10.79 25.91
N MET A 62 9.79 10.95 25.59
CA MET A 62 9.33 12.04 24.72
C MET A 62 9.45 13.41 25.39
N LYS A 63 9.14 13.49 26.70
CA LYS A 63 9.27 14.74 27.46
C LYS A 63 10.72 15.23 27.54
N ASN A 64 11.68 14.31 27.64
CA ASN A 64 13.10 14.63 27.74
C ASN A 64 13.79 14.74 26.37
N GLU A 65 13.07 14.61 25.26
CA GLU A 65 13.60 14.59 23.90
C GLU A 65 14.72 13.55 23.70
N ASP A 66 14.60 12.39 24.37
CA ASP A 66 15.63 11.35 24.39
C ASP A 66 15.52 10.44 23.15
N TYR A 67 16.16 10.87 22.06
CA TYR A 67 16.15 10.17 20.77
C TYR A 67 16.71 8.75 20.85
N GLU A 68 17.80 8.54 21.58
CA GLU A 68 18.46 7.23 21.70
C GLU A 68 17.55 6.23 22.39
N LYS A 69 16.93 6.62 23.52
CA LYS A 69 15.98 5.74 24.22
C LYS A 69 14.76 5.43 23.38
N LEU A 70 14.25 6.38 22.58
CA LEU A 70 13.12 6.14 21.69
C LEU A 70 13.45 5.06 20.63
N VAL A 71 14.63 5.16 20.00
CA VAL A 71 15.11 4.18 19.02
C VAL A 71 15.32 2.80 19.66
N ASP A 72 15.87 2.77 20.87
CA ASP A 72 16.05 1.55 21.66
C ASP A 72 14.72 0.86 21.96
N LEU A 73 13.73 1.63 22.43
CA LEU A 73 12.38 1.11 22.71
C LEU A 73 11.72 0.55 21.45
N ALA A 74 11.82 1.26 20.31
CA ALA A 74 11.28 0.78 19.04
C ALA A 74 11.95 -0.52 18.56
N SER A 75 13.28 -0.59 18.66
CA SER A 75 14.07 -1.77 18.29
C SER A 75 13.73 -2.99 19.16
N LYS A 76 13.58 -2.76 20.46
CA LYS A 76 13.21 -3.81 21.42
C LYS A 76 11.75 -4.25 21.27
N ASN A 77 10.83 -3.34 20.93
CA ASN A 77 9.42 -3.66 20.61
C ASN A 77 9.33 -4.55 19.36
N LYS A 78 10.04 -4.21 18.28
CA LYS A 78 10.12 -5.03 17.05
C LYS A 78 10.65 -6.44 17.31
N SER A 79 11.68 -6.56 18.15
CA SER A 79 12.32 -7.84 18.45
C SER A 79 11.59 -8.68 19.52
N LYS A 80 10.43 -8.22 20.02
CA LYS A 80 9.65 -8.86 21.10
C LYS A 80 10.49 -9.15 22.36
N LYS A 81 11.54 -8.35 22.59
CA LYS A 81 12.49 -8.54 23.71
C LYS A 81 12.03 -7.88 25.02
N ILE A 82 10.99 -7.04 24.95
CA ILE A 82 10.37 -6.38 26.11
C ILE A 82 9.13 -7.17 26.54
N PRO A 83 8.79 -7.20 27.84
CA PRO A 83 7.57 -7.85 28.35
C PRO A 83 6.24 -7.22 27.89
N TYR A 84 6.30 -6.10 27.15
CA TYR A 84 5.18 -5.33 26.67
C TYR A 84 5.40 -4.90 25.23
N THR A 85 4.29 -4.65 24.53
CA THR A 85 4.30 -4.04 23.20
C THR A 85 3.90 -2.57 23.29
N PHE A 86 4.25 -1.77 22.28
CA PHE A 86 3.73 -0.40 22.15
C PHE A 86 2.21 -0.34 22.25
N LYS A 87 1.52 -1.34 21.70
CA LYS A 87 0.06 -1.50 21.84
C LYS A 87 -0.36 -1.54 23.30
N ASP A 88 0.30 -2.38 24.11
CA ASP A 88 -0.05 -2.52 25.52
C ASP A 88 0.26 -1.24 26.29
N ALA A 89 1.36 -0.56 25.98
CA ALA A 89 1.71 0.70 26.63
C ALA A 89 0.72 1.82 26.29
N ILE A 90 0.36 1.99 25.01
CA ILE A 90 -0.61 3.00 24.56
C ILE A 90 -1.99 2.76 25.18
N LYS A 91 -2.46 1.51 25.26
CA LYS A 91 -3.77 1.18 25.86
C LYS A 91 -3.89 1.51 27.35
N ASN A 92 -2.77 1.68 28.06
CA ASN A 92 -2.76 2.04 29.49
C ASN A 92 -2.63 3.55 29.72
N LEU A 93 -2.51 4.36 28.68
CA LEU A 93 -2.54 5.81 28.77
C LEU A 93 -3.98 6.32 28.77
N SER A 94 -4.24 7.38 29.53
CA SER A 94 -5.48 8.16 29.41
C SER A 94 -5.49 8.97 28.10
N GLY A 95 -6.67 9.40 27.64
CA GLY A 95 -6.79 10.22 26.41
C GLY A 95 -5.91 11.48 26.46
N SER A 96 -5.89 12.19 27.59
CA SER A 96 -5.04 13.37 27.77
C SER A 96 -3.54 13.09 27.73
N GLU A 97 -3.12 11.88 28.13
CA GLU A 97 -1.72 11.46 28.05
C GLU A 97 -1.34 11.06 26.64
N ILE A 98 -2.27 10.42 25.89
CA ILE A 98 -2.09 10.10 24.47
C ILE A 98 -1.91 11.38 23.65
N ASP A 99 -2.74 12.39 23.86
CA ASP A 99 -2.62 13.67 23.14
C ASP A 99 -1.28 14.35 23.45
N LYS A 100 -0.89 14.42 24.74
CA LYS A 100 0.42 14.95 25.14
C LYS A 100 1.59 14.17 24.52
N MET A 101 1.49 12.85 24.48
CA MET A 101 2.49 11.96 23.88
C MET A 101 2.69 12.31 22.40
N TRP A 102 1.61 12.41 21.63
CA TRP A 102 1.69 12.75 20.20
C TRP A 102 2.16 14.19 19.97
N SER A 103 1.75 15.15 20.79
CA SER A 103 2.24 16.53 20.72
C SER A 103 3.76 16.61 20.91
N MET A 104 4.30 15.87 21.90
CA MET A 104 5.74 15.82 22.17
C MET A 104 6.48 15.11 21.03
N LEU A 105 5.96 13.97 20.56
CA LEU A 105 6.58 13.22 19.48
C LEU A 105 6.59 14.02 18.16
N ASN A 106 5.52 14.75 17.86
CA ASN A 106 5.46 15.57 16.65
C ASN A 106 6.56 16.63 16.67
N LYS A 107 6.75 17.34 17.79
CA LYS A 107 7.85 18.30 17.97
C LYS A 107 9.24 17.66 17.81
N MET A 108 9.43 16.45 18.35
CA MET A 108 10.69 15.72 18.19
C MET A 108 10.96 15.37 16.71
N VAL A 109 9.93 14.94 15.99
CA VAL A 109 9.99 14.60 14.56
C VAL A 109 10.25 15.84 13.72
N GLU A 110 9.55 16.95 13.96
CA GLU A 110 9.74 18.23 13.28
C GLU A 110 11.17 18.74 13.45
N LYS A 111 11.68 18.85 14.69
CA LYS A 111 13.07 19.26 14.99
C LYS A 111 14.11 18.41 14.28
N LYS A 112 13.89 17.08 14.22
CA LYS A 112 14.82 16.19 13.53
C LYS A 112 14.72 16.32 12.01
N ALA A 113 13.51 16.48 11.46
CA ALA A 113 13.32 16.68 10.04
C ALA A 113 13.86 18.03 9.55
N GLU A 114 13.84 19.09 10.36
CA GLU A 114 14.47 20.38 10.03
C GLU A 114 15.95 20.23 9.67
N VAL A 115 16.69 19.38 10.39
CA VAL A 115 18.10 19.06 10.07
C VAL A 115 18.25 18.44 8.67
N LEU A 116 17.27 17.64 8.21
CA LEU A 116 17.27 17.10 6.84
C LEU A 116 17.01 18.20 5.81
N LEU A 117 16.06 19.08 6.09
CA LEU A 117 15.61 20.12 5.15
C LEU A 117 16.65 21.23 4.99
N ASP A 118 17.37 21.59 6.05
CA ASP A 118 18.40 22.63 6.00
C ASP A 118 19.69 22.15 5.33
N GLY A 119 20.06 20.87 5.51
CA GLY A 119 21.20 20.28 4.80
C GLY A 119 21.05 20.20 3.28
N ASN A 120 19.83 20.35 2.74
CA ASN A 120 19.56 20.40 1.30
C ASN A 120 19.65 21.82 0.69
N LYS A 121 19.69 22.89 1.50
CA LYS A 121 19.69 24.28 1.01
C LYS A 121 21.09 24.81 0.68
N ASP A 122 22.13 24.26 1.30
CA ASP A 122 23.51 24.67 1.03
C ASP A 122 24.05 23.97 -0.21
N THR A 123 24.02 24.71 -1.33
CA THR A 123 24.49 24.30 -2.66
C THR A 123 26.02 24.23 -2.78
N SER A 124 26.71 23.98 -1.68
CA SER A 124 28.18 23.83 -1.63
C SER A 124 28.58 22.62 -0.78
N ASN A 125 28.57 21.43 -1.39
CA ASN A 125 29.40 20.27 -1.04
C ASN A 125 29.53 19.81 0.42
N THR A 126 28.64 20.16 1.35
CA THR A 126 28.48 19.43 2.62
C THR A 126 27.43 18.34 2.42
N SER A 127 27.86 17.20 1.86
CA SER A 127 27.07 15.97 1.97
C SER A 127 26.73 15.76 3.44
N LEU A 128 25.45 15.65 3.79
CA LEU A 128 25.03 15.21 5.13
C LEU A 128 25.89 14.02 5.56
N ASP A 129 26.60 14.15 6.69
CA ASP A 129 27.42 13.06 7.21
C ASP A 129 26.59 11.77 7.29
N ASN A 130 27.13 10.65 6.82
CA ASN A 130 26.43 9.36 6.83
C ASN A 130 25.87 8.99 8.23
N LYS A 131 26.53 9.48 9.29
CA LYS A 131 26.11 9.30 10.67
C LYS A 131 24.82 10.06 11.01
N THR A 132 24.72 11.34 10.70
CA THR A 132 23.51 12.15 10.96
C THR A 132 22.32 11.64 10.15
N CYS A 133 22.56 11.26 8.90
CA CYS A 133 21.58 10.60 8.04
C CYS A 133 21.04 9.28 8.65
N THR A 134 21.91 8.49 9.27
CA THR A 134 21.55 7.22 9.94
C THR A 134 20.74 7.46 11.22
N GLU A 135 21.16 8.40 12.06
CA GLU A 135 20.45 8.76 13.30
C GLU A 135 19.04 9.30 12.99
N LEU A 136 18.93 10.20 12.00
CA LEU A 136 17.65 10.75 11.53
C LEU A 136 16.71 9.65 11.04
N ASN A 137 17.23 8.74 10.22
CA ASN A 137 16.49 7.59 9.74
C ASN A 137 15.93 6.73 10.88
N GLN A 138 16.73 6.46 11.92
CA GLN A 138 16.32 5.64 13.06
C GLN A 138 15.21 6.31 13.88
N VAL A 139 15.33 7.60 14.19
CA VAL A 139 14.31 8.34 14.97
C VAL A 139 12.97 8.39 14.24
N LEU A 140 13.00 8.74 12.94
CA LEU A 140 11.78 8.80 12.13
C LEU A 140 11.13 7.42 12.01
N HIS A 141 11.92 6.35 11.84
CA HIS A 141 11.40 4.99 11.86
C HIS A 141 10.76 4.62 13.21
N ALA A 142 11.35 5.02 14.34
CA ALA A 142 10.77 4.77 15.65
C ALA A 142 9.41 5.45 15.83
N ALA A 143 9.28 6.70 15.36
CA ALA A 143 8.01 7.42 15.36
C ALA A 143 6.96 6.75 14.44
N ILE A 144 7.37 6.31 13.25
CA ILE A 144 6.51 5.58 12.30
C ILE A 144 6.05 4.24 12.88
N ASP A 145 6.90 3.52 13.61
CA ASP A 145 6.56 2.26 14.25
C ASP A 145 5.47 2.46 15.31
N LEU A 146 5.59 3.52 16.13
CA LEU A 146 4.59 3.86 17.13
C LEU A 146 3.25 4.24 16.47
N ALA A 147 3.28 5.09 15.43
CA ALA A 147 2.09 5.48 14.67
C ALA A 147 1.42 4.30 13.97
N SER A 148 2.22 3.37 13.43
CA SER A 148 1.73 2.17 12.76
C SER A 148 0.91 1.29 13.70
N VAL A 149 1.30 1.20 14.98
CA VAL A 149 0.57 0.42 16.00
C VAL A 149 -0.83 0.98 16.23
N VAL A 150 -0.98 2.31 16.26
CA VAL A 150 -2.31 2.95 16.42
C VAL A 150 -3.24 2.58 15.28
N PHE A 151 -2.74 2.63 14.04
CA PHE A 151 -3.54 2.30 12.85
C PHE A 151 -3.81 0.80 12.72
N GLU A 152 -2.83 -0.06 13.00
CA GLU A 152 -3.01 -1.53 12.96
C GLU A 152 -4.06 -2.01 13.96
N GLU A 153 -4.13 -1.37 15.12
CA GLU A 153 -5.09 -1.70 16.17
C GLU A 153 -6.41 -0.93 16.04
N SER A 154 -6.55 -0.11 14.99
CA SER A 154 -7.72 0.77 14.77
C SER A 154 -8.07 1.59 16.01
N MET A 155 -7.06 2.04 16.75
CA MET A 155 -7.23 2.88 17.92
C MET A 155 -7.67 4.30 17.50
N PRO A 156 -8.35 5.06 18.37
CA PRO A 156 -8.62 6.46 18.11
C PRO A 156 -7.32 7.23 17.81
N ALA A 157 -7.27 7.85 16.63
CA ALA A 157 -6.13 8.66 16.23
C ALA A 157 -6.32 10.08 16.76
N SER A 158 -5.37 10.57 17.56
CA SER A 158 -5.35 11.97 18.01
C SER A 158 -5.08 12.92 16.83
N GLN A 159 -5.47 14.18 16.98
CA GLN A 159 -5.21 15.19 15.95
C GLN A 159 -3.71 15.39 15.71
N ASP A 160 -2.90 15.36 16.78
CA ASP A 160 -1.44 15.50 16.69
C ASP A 160 -0.78 14.33 15.94
N LEU A 161 -1.28 13.10 16.10
CA LEU A 161 -0.83 11.96 15.29
C LEU A 161 -1.10 12.20 13.80
N LEU A 162 -2.31 12.65 13.47
CA LEU A 162 -2.69 12.90 12.08
C LEU A 162 -1.85 14.02 11.47
N GLN A 163 -1.57 15.09 12.23
CA GLN A 163 -0.67 16.18 11.81
C GLN A 163 0.75 15.68 11.58
N MET A 164 1.30 14.83 12.45
CA MET A 164 2.61 14.22 12.26
C MET A 164 2.68 13.40 10.95
N VAL A 165 1.65 12.60 10.65
CA VAL A 165 1.60 11.84 9.39
C VAL A 165 1.52 12.77 8.17
N VAL A 166 0.76 13.86 8.26
CA VAL A 166 0.69 14.88 7.21
C VAL A 166 2.05 15.56 7.01
N PHE A 167 2.75 15.90 8.08
CA PHE A 167 4.10 16.46 8.05
C PHE A 167 5.10 15.50 7.38
N LEU A 168 5.14 14.25 7.82
CA LEU A 168 5.99 13.21 7.22
C LEU A 168 5.72 13.02 5.73
N ASN A 169 4.45 13.08 5.30
CA ASN A 169 4.08 13.05 3.90
C ASN A 169 4.56 14.30 3.13
N GLY A 170 4.57 15.47 3.77
CA GLY A 170 5.06 16.72 3.19
C GLY A 170 6.54 16.66 2.81
N ILE A 171 7.36 16.01 3.65
CA ILE A 171 8.81 15.86 3.41
C ILE A 171 9.18 14.62 2.55
N LEU A 172 8.20 13.84 2.09
CA LEU A 172 8.43 12.55 1.42
C LEU A 172 9.37 12.62 0.19
N PHE A 173 9.31 13.71 -0.57
CA PHE A 173 10.15 13.94 -1.75
C PHE A 173 11.45 14.68 -1.44
N GLU A 174 11.57 15.31 -0.26
CA GLU A 174 12.79 15.97 0.22
C GLU A 174 13.80 14.96 0.79
N ILE A 175 13.30 13.81 1.26
CA ILE A 175 14.16 12.74 1.77
C ILE A 175 15.02 12.17 0.62
N PRO A 176 16.36 12.10 0.78
CA PRO A 176 17.26 11.57 -0.23
C PRO A 176 16.91 10.15 -0.67
N SER A 177 17.15 9.85 -1.96
CA SER A 177 16.91 8.52 -2.52
C SER A 177 17.78 7.41 -1.92
N SER A 178 18.87 7.76 -1.23
CA SER A 178 19.71 6.82 -0.47
C SER A 178 18.96 6.17 0.70
N ILE A 179 17.95 6.84 1.27
CA ILE A 179 17.13 6.36 2.40
C ILE A 179 15.73 5.92 1.92
N GLU A 180 15.66 5.17 0.82
CA GLU A 180 14.39 4.73 0.23
C GLU A 180 13.51 3.89 1.20
N ASN A 181 14.13 3.19 2.17
CA ASN A 181 13.38 2.44 3.19
C ASN A 181 12.50 3.38 4.05
N LEU A 182 12.99 4.56 4.40
CA LEU A 182 12.24 5.54 5.17
C LEU A 182 11.06 6.08 4.38
N ARG A 183 11.31 6.49 3.14
CA ARG A 183 10.26 6.97 2.21
C ARG A 183 9.16 5.93 2.04
N ASN A 184 9.57 4.66 1.92
CA ASN A 184 8.63 3.56 1.81
C ASN A 184 7.82 3.32 3.09
N SER A 185 8.44 3.46 4.26
CA SER A 185 7.74 3.38 5.55
C SER A 185 6.77 4.53 5.77
N ILE A 186 7.14 5.76 5.39
CA ILE A 186 6.22 6.92 5.42
C ILE A 186 5.03 6.66 4.50
N ALA A 187 5.27 6.28 3.24
CA ALA A 187 4.21 5.98 2.29
C ALA A 187 3.26 4.89 2.81
N HIS A 188 3.80 3.82 3.41
CA HIS A 188 2.98 2.76 3.99
C HIS A 188 2.13 3.22 5.17
N LEU A 189 2.66 4.12 6.01
CA LEU A 189 1.91 4.73 7.11
C LEU A 189 0.75 5.58 6.57
N CYS A 190 1.01 6.38 5.53
CA CYS A 190 -0.02 7.20 4.90
C CYS A 190 -1.07 6.36 4.13
N GLU A 191 -0.67 5.24 3.51
CA GLU A 191 -1.57 4.24 2.93
C GLU A 191 -2.53 3.67 3.98
N LYS A 192 -2.04 3.28 5.16
CA LYS A 192 -2.88 2.82 6.27
C LYS A 192 -3.89 3.89 6.69
N MET A 193 -3.42 5.13 6.85
CA MET A 193 -4.28 6.25 7.19
C MET A 193 -5.39 6.48 6.15
N TYR A 194 -5.06 6.35 4.86
CA TYR A 194 -6.02 6.41 3.76
C TYR A 194 -7.05 5.29 3.83
N HIS A 195 -6.62 4.04 4.00
CA HIS A 195 -7.51 2.88 4.04
C HIS A 195 -8.45 2.85 5.25
N LEU A 196 -8.05 3.47 6.36
CA LEU A 196 -8.88 3.64 7.55
C LEU A 196 -9.82 4.86 7.48
N ASN A 197 -9.86 5.57 6.35
CA ASN A 197 -10.71 6.75 6.11
C ASN A 197 -10.44 7.94 7.06
N TYR A 198 -9.27 8.02 7.69
CA TYR A 198 -8.88 9.22 8.46
C TYR A 198 -8.62 10.43 7.56
N VAL A 199 -8.31 10.21 6.28
CA VAL A 199 -7.90 11.27 5.34
C VAL A 199 -9.07 12.10 4.80
N VAL A 200 -10.33 11.67 4.99
CA VAL A 200 -11.51 12.25 4.34
C VAL A 200 -11.62 13.78 4.55
N ASN A 201 -11.12 14.30 5.68
CA ASN A 201 -11.24 15.72 6.03
C ASN A 201 -9.91 16.48 6.05
N LEU A 202 -8.77 15.82 5.82
CA LEU A 202 -7.47 16.37 6.29
C LEU A 202 -6.54 16.86 5.20
N ASN A 203 -6.34 16.12 4.10
CA ASN A 203 -5.41 16.58 3.06
C ASN A 203 -5.48 15.79 1.75
N GLN A 204 -5.99 16.38 0.66
CA GLN A 204 -5.94 15.74 -0.65
C GLN A 204 -4.51 15.67 -1.24
N TYR A 205 -3.62 16.61 -0.86
CA TYR A 205 -2.19 16.56 -1.23
C TYR A 205 -1.47 15.36 -0.63
N LEU A 206 -1.96 14.84 0.50
CA LEU A 206 -1.44 13.60 1.06
C LEU A 206 -1.66 12.43 0.10
N ILE A 207 -2.88 12.31 -0.42
CA ILE A 207 -3.21 11.26 -1.38
C ILE A 207 -2.39 11.42 -2.66
N HIS A 208 -2.24 12.66 -3.14
CA HIS A 208 -1.38 12.96 -4.30
C HIS A 208 0.06 12.47 -4.11
N ASN A 209 0.72 12.86 -3.03
CA ASN A 209 2.11 12.50 -2.78
C ASN A 209 2.32 10.98 -2.73
N ILE A 210 1.42 10.25 -2.07
CA ILE A 210 1.48 8.79 -2.00
C ILE A 210 1.33 8.17 -3.38
N VAL A 211 0.34 8.60 -4.17
CA VAL A 211 0.10 8.04 -5.51
C VAL A 211 1.29 8.33 -6.43
N ILE A 212 1.83 9.55 -6.42
CA ILE A 212 3.05 9.88 -7.18
C ILE A 212 4.24 9.03 -6.74
N TYR A 213 4.44 8.87 -5.42
CA TYR A 213 5.52 8.06 -4.89
C TYR A 213 5.38 6.59 -5.31
N LEU A 214 4.19 6.00 -5.15
CA LEU A 214 3.94 4.60 -5.53
C LEU A 214 4.12 4.37 -7.03
N LEU A 215 3.62 5.28 -7.88
CA LEU A 215 3.83 5.20 -9.33
C LEU A 215 5.32 5.29 -9.70
N LYS A 216 6.08 6.21 -9.09
CA LYS A 216 7.54 6.29 -9.30
C LYS A 216 8.24 5.02 -8.83
N ARG A 217 7.82 4.47 -7.70
CA ARG A 217 8.37 3.26 -7.10
C ARG A 217 8.14 2.02 -7.97
N THR A 218 6.93 1.82 -8.50
CA THR A 218 6.60 0.68 -9.37
C THR A 218 7.31 0.73 -10.73
N LEU A 219 7.80 1.91 -11.13
CA LEU A 219 8.61 2.10 -12.34
C LEU A 219 10.11 1.95 -12.09
N ASN A 220 10.54 1.78 -10.84
CA ASN A 220 11.94 1.52 -10.51
C ASN A 220 12.35 0.09 -10.94
N ARG A 221 13.62 -0.11 -11.29
CA ARG A 221 14.19 -1.43 -11.62
C ARG A 221 14.05 -2.45 -10.50
N LYS A 222 14.00 -2.00 -9.24
CA LYS A 222 13.81 -2.85 -8.04
C LYS A 222 12.34 -3.12 -7.71
N ALA A 223 11.39 -2.64 -8.52
CA ALA A 223 9.98 -2.80 -8.28
C ALA A 223 9.57 -4.27 -8.30
N ILE A 224 8.68 -4.63 -7.36
CA ILE A 224 8.15 -5.99 -7.25
C ILE A 224 6.63 -5.99 -7.38
N LYS A 225 6.05 -7.18 -7.58
CA LYS A 225 4.60 -7.36 -7.75
C LYS A 225 3.77 -6.78 -6.61
N THR A 226 4.30 -6.76 -5.39
CA THR A 226 3.61 -6.18 -4.21
C THR A 226 3.48 -4.66 -4.32
N ASP A 227 4.40 -3.96 -4.98
CA ASP A 227 4.29 -2.52 -5.21
C ASP A 227 3.11 -2.21 -6.16
N VAL A 228 2.88 -3.03 -7.19
CA VAL A 228 1.71 -2.91 -8.08
C VAL A 228 0.40 -3.17 -7.34
N LYS A 229 0.38 -4.11 -6.39
CA LYS A 229 -0.80 -4.35 -5.55
C LYS A 229 -1.14 -3.15 -4.67
N ARG A 230 -0.13 -2.43 -4.16
CA ARG A 230 -0.32 -1.22 -3.35
C ARG A 230 -0.99 -0.10 -4.14
N ILE A 231 -0.49 0.22 -5.34
CA ILE A 231 -1.14 1.22 -6.20
C ILE A 231 -2.57 0.80 -6.60
N TYR A 232 -2.80 -0.49 -6.85
CA TYR A 232 -4.15 -1.00 -7.14
C TYR A 232 -5.11 -0.90 -5.94
N ALA A 233 -4.61 -1.09 -4.72
CA ALA A 233 -5.40 -0.84 -3.50
C ALA A 233 -5.84 0.63 -3.41
N MET A 234 -5.01 1.55 -3.91
CA MET A 234 -5.31 2.99 -3.97
C MET A 234 -5.95 3.46 -5.30
N ARG A 235 -6.38 2.55 -6.19
CA ARG A 235 -6.85 2.93 -7.54
C ARG A 235 -7.97 3.98 -7.56
N SER A 236 -8.86 3.98 -6.57
CA SER A 236 -9.97 4.94 -6.45
C SER A 236 -9.51 6.36 -6.14
N ALA A 237 -8.25 6.55 -5.72
CA ALA A 237 -7.64 7.86 -5.54
C ALA A 237 -7.16 8.49 -6.86
N ILE A 238 -6.86 7.68 -7.88
CA ILE A 238 -6.25 8.18 -9.13
C ILE A 238 -7.16 9.20 -9.82
N PRO A 239 -8.46 8.91 -10.07
CA PRO A 239 -9.35 9.91 -10.67
C PRO A 239 -9.50 11.16 -9.80
N LYS A 240 -9.61 11.00 -8.47
CA LYS A 240 -9.77 12.11 -7.54
C LYS A 240 -8.61 13.10 -7.61
N ILE A 241 -7.37 12.62 -7.72
CA ILE A 241 -6.19 13.48 -7.85
C ILE A 241 -6.17 14.21 -9.19
N LEU A 242 -6.66 13.56 -10.26
CA LEU A 242 -6.69 14.15 -11.59
C LEU A 242 -7.75 15.25 -11.74
N GLU A 243 -8.78 15.23 -10.90
CA GLU A 243 -9.83 16.26 -10.84
C GLU A 243 -9.43 17.49 -10.01
N MET A 244 -8.32 17.43 -9.25
CA MET A 244 -7.88 18.55 -8.40
C MET A 244 -7.31 19.70 -9.23
N SER A 245 -7.80 20.92 -9.00
CA SER A 245 -7.40 22.12 -9.74
C SER A 245 -5.96 22.57 -9.46
N GLU A 246 -5.45 22.31 -8.25
CA GLU A 246 -4.13 22.78 -7.79
C GLU A 246 -3.01 21.86 -8.25
N ILE A 247 -3.34 20.69 -8.78
CA ILE A 247 -2.39 19.65 -9.14
C ILE A 247 -2.21 19.64 -10.64
N ASN A 248 -0.96 19.65 -11.09
CA ASN A 248 -0.65 19.47 -12.50
C ASN A 248 -0.86 17.99 -12.89
N PRO A 249 -1.91 17.64 -13.67
CA PRO A 249 -2.21 16.26 -13.99
C PRO A 249 -1.17 15.64 -14.93
N LYS A 250 -0.37 16.46 -15.64
CA LYS A 250 0.63 15.98 -16.61
C LYS A 250 1.61 15.00 -15.99
N LEU A 251 2.09 15.26 -14.77
CA LEU A 251 3.03 14.35 -14.11
C LEU A 251 2.41 12.98 -13.85
N VAL A 252 1.15 12.95 -13.38
CA VAL A 252 0.42 11.69 -13.12
C VAL A 252 0.25 10.92 -14.42
N TRP A 253 -0.17 11.59 -15.49
CA TRP A 253 -0.36 10.97 -16.81
C TRP A 253 0.95 10.47 -17.43
N GLU A 254 2.06 11.19 -17.30
CA GLU A 254 3.37 10.73 -17.74
C GLU A 254 3.80 9.44 -17.01
N LEU A 255 3.49 9.33 -15.72
CA LEU A 255 3.74 8.12 -14.94
C LEU A 255 2.80 6.97 -15.37
N LEU A 256 1.50 7.23 -15.53
CA LEU A 256 0.53 6.23 -16.00
C LEU A 256 0.86 5.69 -17.40
N LYS A 257 1.32 6.57 -18.31
CA LYS A 257 1.80 6.21 -19.64
C LYS A 257 3.02 5.27 -19.56
N LYS A 258 3.96 5.54 -18.65
CA LYS A 258 5.10 4.62 -18.39
C LYS A 258 4.62 3.29 -17.79
N CYS A 259 3.62 3.30 -16.91
CA CYS A 259 3.02 2.08 -16.39
C CYS A 259 2.37 1.23 -17.50
N ALA A 260 1.71 1.87 -18.47
CA ALA A 260 1.05 1.21 -19.60
C ALA A 260 2.01 0.41 -20.51
N THR A 261 3.29 0.75 -20.51
CA THR A 261 4.33 0.07 -21.30
C THR A 261 5.24 -0.84 -20.43
N SER A 262 5.01 -0.87 -19.12
CA SER A 262 5.81 -1.64 -18.16
C SER A 262 5.46 -3.14 -18.22
N PRO A 263 6.44 -4.04 -18.43
CA PRO A 263 6.22 -5.49 -18.36
C PRO A 263 5.65 -5.94 -17.02
N LEU A 264 6.02 -5.27 -15.92
CA LEU A 264 5.54 -5.60 -14.58
C LEU A 264 4.02 -5.41 -14.49
N TYR A 265 3.49 -4.30 -15.02
CA TYR A 265 2.05 -4.03 -15.04
C TYR A 265 1.29 -4.98 -15.97
N LEU A 266 1.83 -5.26 -17.16
CA LEU A 266 1.20 -6.19 -18.10
C LEU A 266 1.14 -7.62 -17.55
N SER A 267 2.14 -8.03 -16.77
CA SER A 267 2.19 -9.37 -16.17
C SER A 267 1.20 -9.61 -15.02
N MET A 268 0.49 -8.58 -14.56
CA MET A 268 -0.39 -8.64 -13.39
C MET A 268 -1.79 -8.13 -13.71
N LEU A 269 -2.83 -8.83 -13.24
CA LEU A 269 -4.22 -8.39 -13.42
C LEU A 269 -4.47 -7.03 -12.76
N GLU A 270 -3.90 -6.80 -11.58
CA GLU A 270 -3.98 -5.50 -10.88
C GLU A 270 -3.36 -4.37 -11.70
N GLY A 271 -2.23 -4.64 -12.37
CA GLY A 271 -1.57 -3.69 -13.25
C GLY A 271 -2.40 -3.39 -14.50
N GLN A 272 -2.93 -4.43 -15.15
CA GLN A 272 -3.83 -4.31 -16.31
C GLN A 272 -5.05 -3.42 -15.99
N LYS A 273 -5.66 -3.60 -14.82
CA LYS A 273 -6.79 -2.77 -14.37
C LYS A 273 -6.43 -1.31 -14.13
N ILE A 274 -5.22 -1.02 -13.64
CA ILE A 274 -4.74 0.37 -13.54
C ILE A 274 -4.60 1.01 -14.92
N ILE A 275 -4.12 0.27 -15.92
CA ILE A 275 -3.98 0.77 -17.29
C ILE A 275 -5.38 1.01 -17.90
N ALA A 276 -6.31 0.07 -17.71
CA ALA A 276 -7.70 0.24 -18.17
C ALA A 276 -8.38 1.44 -17.51
N LEU A 277 -8.18 1.64 -16.20
CA LEU A 277 -8.65 2.81 -15.48
C LEU A 277 -8.08 4.10 -16.08
N ALA A 278 -6.77 4.16 -16.34
CA ALA A 278 -6.12 5.32 -16.93
C ALA A 278 -6.70 5.63 -18.33
N LEU A 279 -6.87 4.62 -19.19
CA LEU A 279 -7.52 4.80 -20.50
C LEU A 279 -9.00 5.23 -20.40
N SER A 280 -9.63 5.09 -19.23
CA SER A 280 -11.04 5.42 -19.02
C SER A 280 -11.26 6.73 -18.25
N THR A 281 -10.20 7.41 -17.79
CA THR A 281 -10.35 8.54 -16.86
C THR A 281 -10.50 9.89 -17.57
N ASP A 282 -9.62 10.23 -18.52
CA ASP A 282 -9.69 11.51 -19.24
C ASP A 282 -9.37 11.30 -20.73
N VAL A 283 -10.33 11.67 -21.57
CA VAL A 283 -10.28 11.58 -23.03
C VAL A 283 -9.04 12.27 -23.60
N LYS A 284 -8.60 13.38 -23.00
CA LYS A 284 -7.46 14.19 -23.49
C LYS A 284 -6.14 13.40 -23.55
N TYR A 285 -6.00 12.38 -22.72
CA TYR A 285 -4.76 11.60 -22.62
C TYR A 285 -4.83 10.25 -23.34
N VAL A 286 -6.02 9.82 -23.76
CA VAL A 286 -6.24 8.51 -24.41
C VAL A 286 -5.36 8.35 -25.64
N ALA A 287 -5.34 9.32 -26.55
CA ALA A 287 -4.50 9.29 -27.74
C ALA A 287 -3.00 9.13 -27.42
N THR A 288 -2.50 9.89 -26.44
CA THR A 288 -1.07 9.84 -26.05
C THR A 288 -0.69 8.53 -25.38
N MET A 289 -1.61 7.93 -24.60
CA MET A 289 -1.44 6.60 -24.03
C MET A 289 -1.49 5.53 -25.10
N HIS A 290 -2.42 5.65 -26.05
CA HIS A 290 -2.55 4.74 -27.17
C HIS A 290 -1.29 4.67 -28.00
N GLU A 291 -0.70 5.81 -28.35
CA GLU A 291 0.54 5.86 -29.11
C GLU A 291 1.67 5.10 -28.38
N ALA A 292 1.84 5.33 -27.07
CA ALA A 292 2.84 4.62 -26.27
C ALA A 292 2.58 3.10 -26.23
N ILE A 293 1.32 2.68 -26.08
CA ILE A 293 0.93 1.27 -26.10
C ILE A 293 1.17 0.66 -27.48
N LYS A 294 0.81 1.35 -28.56
CA LYS A 294 0.99 0.89 -29.94
C LYS A 294 2.46 0.64 -30.23
N GLN A 295 3.35 1.58 -29.91
CA GLN A 295 4.79 1.38 -30.08
C GLN A 295 5.30 0.13 -29.33
N LYS A 296 4.76 -0.11 -28.13
CA LYS A 296 5.09 -1.32 -27.36
C LYS A 296 4.50 -2.59 -27.97
N LEU A 297 3.30 -2.50 -28.54
CA LEU A 297 2.58 -3.60 -29.18
C LEU A 297 3.27 -4.05 -30.48
N LEU A 298 3.78 -3.11 -31.29
CA LEU A 298 4.50 -3.40 -32.54
C LEU A 298 5.80 -4.17 -32.33
N SER A 299 6.43 -4.04 -31.16
CA SER A 299 7.62 -4.79 -30.74
C SER A 299 7.30 -5.90 -29.74
N GLY A 300 6.01 -6.17 -29.49
CA GLY A 300 5.54 -7.02 -28.40
C GLY A 300 5.36 -8.48 -28.76
N SER A 301 5.10 -9.30 -27.74
CA SER A 301 4.71 -10.71 -27.92
C SER A 301 3.21 -10.86 -28.21
N VAL A 302 2.81 -12.02 -28.71
CA VAL A 302 1.39 -12.36 -28.90
C VAL A 302 0.61 -12.30 -27.59
N GLU A 303 1.21 -12.71 -26.47
CA GLU A 303 0.62 -12.62 -25.13
C GLU A 303 0.37 -11.17 -24.70
N GLN A 304 1.29 -10.27 -25.05
CA GLN A 304 1.11 -8.84 -24.83
C GLN A 304 -0.05 -8.31 -25.68
N GLY A 305 -0.19 -8.77 -26.93
CA GLY A 305 -1.36 -8.47 -27.76
C GLY A 305 -2.67 -8.87 -27.10
N VAL A 306 -2.78 -10.10 -26.62
CA VAL A 306 -3.96 -10.57 -25.86
C VAL A 306 -4.21 -9.70 -24.62
N THR A 307 -3.16 -9.37 -23.88
CA THR A 307 -3.24 -8.55 -22.65
C THR A 307 -3.77 -7.15 -22.94
N TYR A 308 -3.19 -6.46 -23.92
CA TYR A 308 -3.66 -5.15 -24.33
C TYR A 308 -5.09 -5.19 -24.87
N GLY A 309 -5.47 -6.24 -25.61
CA GLY A 309 -6.85 -6.42 -26.06
C GLY A 309 -7.85 -6.44 -24.90
N LYS A 310 -7.51 -7.13 -23.80
CA LYS A 310 -8.34 -7.15 -22.58
C LYS A 310 -8.41 -5.78 -21.91
N ILE A 311 -7.29 -5.07 -21.83
CA ILE A 311 -7.23 -3.71 -21.26
C ILE A 311 -8.13 -2.75 -22.04
N TYR A 312 -8.01 -2.73 -23.38
CA TYR A 312 -8.85 -1.88 -24.23
C TYR A 312 -10.32 -2.26 -24.16
N TYR A 313 -10.61 -3.57 -24.14
CA TYR A 313 -11.98 -4.05 -23.97
C TYR A 313 -12.58 -3.57 -22.64
N GLU A 314 -11.84 -3.67 -21.54
CA GLU A 314 -12.30 -3.18 -20.23
C GLU A 314 -12.57 -1.66 -20.24
N ALA A 315 -11.67 -0.88 -20.85
CA ALA A 315 -11.85 0.56 -20.98
C ALA A 315 -13.06 0.95 -21.87
N TYR A 316 -13.26 0.23 -22.98
CA TYR A 316 -14.40 0.43 -23.87
C TYR A 316 -15.72 0.03 -23.20
N THR A 317 -15.77 -1.13 -22.53
CA THR A 317 -16.95 -1.53 -21.76
C THR A 317 -17.24 -0.54 -20.63
N HIS A 318 -16.22 0.08 -20.03
CA HIS A 318 -16.42 1.14 -19.05
C HIS A 318 -17.11 2.36 -19.67
N SER A 319 -16.63 2.87 -20.81
CA SER A 319 -17.23 4.03 -21.47
C SER A 319 -18.69 3.81 -21.86
N VAL A 320 -19.03 2.60 -22.30
CA VAL A 320 -20.41 2.18 -22.60
C VAL A 320 -21.25 2.16 -21.32
N LYS A 321 -20.77 1.55 -20.24
CA LYS A 321 -21.49 1.46 -18.96
C LYS A 321 -21.74 2.81 -18.31
N THR A 322 -20.83 3.76 -18.48
CA THR A 322 -20.98 5.13 -17.96
C THR A 322 -21.68 6.07 -18.94
N ASN A 323 -22.15 5.58 -20.10
CA ASN A 323 -22.73 6.38 -21.18
C ASN A 323 -21.83 7.57 -21.61
N ASN A 324 -20.50 7.40 -21.56
CA ASN A 324 -19.55 8.44 -21.95
C ASN A 324 -19.23 8.33 -23.44
N GLU A 325 -20.06 8.97 -24.26
CA GLU A 325 -19.94 8.90 -25.73
C GLU A 325 -18.63 9.51 -26.25
N THR A 326 -18.10 10.55 -25.60
CA THR A 326 -16.82 11.17 -25.99
C THR A 326 -15.65 10.20 -25.84
N LEU A 327 -15.57 9.51 -24.69
CA LEU A 327 -14.57 8.49 -24.43
C LEU A 327 -14.75 7.28 -25.35
N LYS A 328 -16.00 6.86 -25.57
CA LYS A 328 -16.31 5.77 -26.48
C LYS A 328 -15.81 6.06 -27.90
N ASN A 329 -16.13 7.23 -28.44
CA ASN A 329 -15.69 7.65 -29.76
C ASN A 329 -14.17 7.75 -29.87
N GLU A 330 -13.49 8.26 -28.82
CA GLU A 330 -12.03 8.32 -28.78
C GLU A 330 -11.39 6.92 -28.83
N LEU A 331 -11.92 5.97 -28.04
CA LEU A 331 -11.45 4.59 -28.04
C LEU A 331 -11.72 3.90 -29.39
N GLU A 332 -12.87 4.12 -30.00
CA GLU A 332 -13.22 3.54 -31.30
C GLU A 332 -12.35 4.11 -32.43
N MET A 333 -12.33 5.44 -32.58
CA MET A 333 -11.78 6.11 -33.76
C MET A 333 -10.28 6.37 -33.66
N ILE A 334 -9.75 6.67 -32.47
CA ILE A 334 -8.32 6.96 -32.29
C ILE A 334 -7.54 5.71 -31.94
N CYS A 335 -8.12 4.78 -31.17
CA CYS A 335 -7.39 3.59 -30.74
C CYS A 335 -7.68 2.37 -31.63
N LEU A 336 -8.93 1.91 -31.67
CA LEU A 336 -9.26 0.64 -32.34
C LEU A 336 -9.12 0.73 -33.86
N GLN A 337 -9.60 1.82 -34.47
CA GLN A 337 -9.45 2.04 -35.90
C GLN A 337 -7.97 2.10 -36.30
N ASP A 338 -7.13 2.78 -35.52
CA ASP A 338 -5.70 2.88 -35.79
C ASP A 338 -5.02 1.50 -35.75
N ILE A 339 -5.37 0.64 -34.79
CA ILE A 339 -4.89 -0.75 -34.73
C ILE A 339 -5.34 -1.55 -35.95
N ILE A 340 -6.60 -1.43 -36.38
CA ILE A 340 -7.12 -2.12 -37.57
C ILE A 340 -6.36 -1.69 -38.82
N LEU A 341 -6.21 -0.38 -39.03
CA LEU A 341 -5.49 0.16 -40.19
C LEU A 341 -4.01 -0.27 -40.17
N THR A 342 -3.36 -0.21 -39.02
CA THR A 342 -1.98 -0.65 -38.84
C THR A 342 -1.83 -2.15 -39.15
N ALA A 343 -2.79 -2.99 -38.77
CA ALA A 343 -2.77 -4.41 -39.08
C ALA A 343 -2.90 -4.69 -40.59
N ILE A 344 -3.68 -3.89 -41.31
CA ILE A 344 -3.87 -4.03 -42.77
C ILE A 344 -2.62 -3.54 -43.53
N GLN A 345 -2.02 -2.43 -43.08
CA GLN A 345 -0.86 -1.83 -43.74
C GLN A 345 0.45 -2.58 -43.45
N SER A 346 0.53 -3.30 -42.33
CA SER A 346 1.74 -4.00 -41.94
C SER A 346 2.04 -5.20 -42.84
N ARG A 347 3.29 -5.29 -43.31
CA ARG A 347 3.81 -6.43 -44.09
C ARG A 347 4.46 -7.49 -43.19
N ASP A 348 4.71 -7.18 -41.91
CA ASP A 348 5.31 -8.10 -40.96
C ASP A 348 4.23 -9.02 -40.35
N LYS A 349 4.30 -10.31 -40.69
CA LYS A 349 3.39 -11.34 -40.19
C LYS A 349 3.36 -11.41 -38.66
N LYS A 350 4.48 -11.14 -37.98
CA LYS A 350 4.54 -11.16 -36.50
C LYS A 350 3.71 -10.02 -35.93
N ILE A 351 3.89 -8.81 -36.47
CA ILE A 351 3.12 -7.63 -36.06
C ILE A 351 1.63 -7.89 -36.31
N VAL A 352 1.26 -8.35 -37.51
CA VAL A 352 -0.12 -8.67 -37.86
C VAL A 352 -0.73 -9.67 -36.87
N LEU A 353 0.00 -10.73 -36.51
CA LEU A 353 -0.47 -11.72 -35.54
C LEU A 353 -0.72 -11.12 -34.14
N VAL A 354 0.17 -10.24 -33.67
CA VAL A 354 0.00 -9.55 -32.38
C VAL A 354 -1.24 -8.65 -32.39
N LEU A 355 -1.42 -7.86 -33.45
CA LEU A 355 -2.57 -6.97 -33.60
C LEU A 355 -3.88 -7.76 -33.75
N GLN A 356 -3.88 -8.86 -34.51
CA GLN A 356 -5.03 -9.76 -34.60
C GLN A 356 -5.41 -10.36 -33.25
N LYS A 357 -4.43 -10.69 -32.39
CA LYS A 357 -4.69 -11.28 -31.07
C LYS A 357 -5.22 -10.26 -30.07
N MET A 358 -4.78 -9.00 -30.20
CA MET A 358 -5.37 -7.85 -29.51
C MET A 358 -6.84 -7.66 -29.93
N LEU A 359 -7.08 -7.47 -31.23
CA LEU A 359 -8.43 -7.26 -31.78
C LEU A 359 -9.34 -8.47 -31.52
N GLY A 360 -8.77 -9.68 -31.49
CA GLY A 360 -9.48 -10.92 -31.18
C GLY A 360 -10.25 -10.84 -29.87
N GLN A 361 -9.77 -10.09 -28.87
CA GLN A 361 -10.49 -9.92 -27.59
C GLN A 361 -11.87 -9.29 -27.77
N PHE A 362 -12.04 -8.38 -28.74
CA PHE A 362 -13.33 -7.81 -29.09
C PHE A 362 -14.18 -8.79 -29.90
N HIS A 363 -13.59 -9.49 -30.87
CA HIS A 363 -14.31 -10.45 -31.71
C HIS A 363 -14.91 -11.61 -30.91
N TYR A 364 -14.21 -12.08 -29.87
CA TYR A 364 -14.75 -13.11 -28.97
C TYR A 364 -16.03 -12.65 -28.25
N GLN A 365 -16.24 -11.34 -28.09
CA GLN A 365 -17.39 -10.74 -27.43
C GLN A 365 -18.44 -10.20 -28.42
N LYS A 366 -18.36 -10.59 -29.70
CA LYS A 366 -19.29 -10.14 -30.76
C LYS A 366 -20.77 -10.39 -30.45
N LYS A 367 -21.10 -11.34 -29.55
CA LYS A 367 -22.50 -11.57 -29.12
C LYS A 367 -23.11 -10.35 -28.41
N GLU A 368 -22.29 -9.47 -27.84
CA GLU A 368 -22.76 -8.23 -27.24
C GLU A 368 -23.09 -7.21 -28.34
N VAL A 369 -24.32 -6.70 -28.32
CA VAL A 369 -24.87 -5.84 -29.40
C VAL A 369 -23.99 -4.61 -29.67
N TYR A 370 -23.53 -3.96 -28.59
CA TYR A 370 -22.70 -2.76 -28.70
C TYR A 370 -21.30 -3.04 -29.26
N ILE A 371 -20.75 -4.24 -29.03
CA ILE A 371 -19.49 -4.69 -29.63
C ILE A 371 -19.69 -5.02 -31.11
N SER A 372 -20.75 -5.76 -31.45
CA SER A 372 -21.10 -6.06 -32.85
C SER A 372 -21.28 -4.79 -33.68
N LYS A 373 -22.01 -3.81 -33.13
CA LYS A 373 -22.26 -2.51 -33.77
C LYS A 373 -20.96 -1.73 -33.99
N MET A 374 -20.13 -1.63 -32.96
CA MET A 374 -18.81 -1.00 -33.06
C MET A 374 -17.94 -1.66 -34.14
N LEU A 375 -17.78 -3.00 -34.10
CA LEU A 375 -17.00 -3.73 -35.09
C LEU A 375 -17.54 -3.50 -36.50
N TYR A 376 -18.87 -3.53 -36.69
CA TYR A 376 -19.47 -3.24 -37.98
C TYR A 376 -19.04 -1.88 -38.53
N PHE A 377 -19.09 -0.81 -37.72
CA PHE A 377 -18.68 0.52 -38.16
C PHE A 377 -17.18 0.64 -38.44
N LEU A 378 -16.33 0.09 -37.57
CA LEU A 378 -14.88 0.16 -37.75
C LEU A 378 -14.39 -0.61 -39.00
N TYR A 379 -15.03 -1.74 -39.33
CA TYR A 379 -14.70 -2.53 -40.51
C TYR A 379 -15.42 -2.10 -41.79
N GLN A 380 -16.49 -1.30 -41.70
CA GLN A 380 -17.25 -0.83 -42.87
C GLN A 380 -16.33 -0.23 -43.96
N PRO A 381 -15.36 0.65 -43.67
CA PRO A 381 -14.50 1.23 -44.70
C PRO A 381 -13.57 0.22 -45.40
N ILE A 382 -13.44 -0.99 -44.87
CA ILE A 382 -12.55 -2.04 -45.40
C ILE A 382 -13.35 -3.09 -46.17
N LEU A 383 -14.53 -3.46 -45.67
CA LEU A 383 -15.39 -4.47 -46.28
C LEU A 383 -16.07 -3.97 -47.57
N TRP A 384 -16.31 -2.67 -47.66
CA TRP A 384 -17.00 -2.04 -48.79
C TRP A 384 -16.07 -1.21 -49.69
N ARG A 385 -14.75 -1.41 -49.55
CA ARG A 385 -13.74 -1.04 -50.55
C ARG A 385 -13.51 -2.24 -51.45
#